data_AF-A0A8H7SX36-F1
#
_entry.id   AF-A0A8H7SX36-F1
#
_cell.length_a   1.000
_cell.length_b   1.000
_cell.length_c   1.000
_cell.angle_alpha   90.00
_cell.angle_beta   90.00
_cell.angle_gamma   90.00
#
_symmetry.space_group_name_H-M   'P 1'
#
loop_
_entity.id
_entity.type
_entity.pdbx_description
1 polymer ?
#
loop_
_entity_poly.entity_id
_entity_poly.type
_entity_poly.pdbx_seq_one_letter_code
_entity_poly.pdbx_strand_id
1 'polypeptide(L)'
;MSTNPFDEHKTNLKNYDFWASIEEKEFDLTKYDEFLCKQKVINKQTCHDYLTTDIQYILEHFSENAKLLHHVKSLQKKLKNARKDESNMVFWSDIAPRLMRVNYEKPAAEAELMVAGIRKAADLIDASTSSKRKIESPMETRNKKNKKAGAPQEMEQVEYDGLYVGKNDISVGTIIKRSALQYLHESRTRKLSARERKIMTNGLSSILDLVDHSSSSQKSLFSNEDWAQITSKFESELSLELLPMSRILTSSWLIISAAVVSSNNITLGLDYIYKIYSKQNNQNKSYLKLFEHVLNLIGTYPHLLKKNGARNSDYSESDVLRIIWSPIFELLFPPNQHNLIVKTGETISIMSQEHKQVTYSDSSNVIAFKIDIRVIFKKQGKEIDVVCGEVAKNDEDNKIITDEGKLSRETKDAVDSILTLVETAAQAFSTQISGSTCLIATQQLTGNGLYVYHPAYSFSLPSCIEELESFKLTMQKLISFQRHVITIANILEKAGMKKYSLNQQFGKHDEADKDGEATSILNWRRDTFYTPPRNKEARVPLVLFGLPSSGLVSRLLKIKYSEGEEGVVYDQFGWGKKNDKWHNKVTNETHDEYPYSEE
;
A
#
# COMPACT_ATOMS: atom_id res chain seq x y z
N MET A 1 -35.21 -17.64 26.51
CA MET A 1 -33.84 -17.78 25.97
C MET A 1 -33.18 -16.42 26.16
N SER A 2 -32.03 -16.34 26.84
CA SER A 2 -31.30 -15.08 26.92
C SER A 2 -30.80 -14.76 25.51
N THR A 3 -31.26 -13.65 24.93
CA THR A 3 -30.67 -13.11 23.70
C THR A 3 -29.21 -12.76 23.97
N ASN A 4 -28.34 -12.99 22.98
CA ASN A 4 -26.93 -12.67 23.16
C ASN A 4 -26.80 -11.14 23.19
N PRO A 5 -26.12 -10.54 24.19
CA PRO A 5 -26.01 -9.09 24.28
C PRO A 5 -25.36 -8.45 23.04
N PHE A 6 -24.62 -9.21 22.22
CA PHE A 6 -24.01 -8.72 20.99
C PHE A 6 -24.96 -8.70 19.77
N ASP A 7 -26.14 -9.33 19.84
CA ASP A 7 -27.04 -9.49 18.69
C ASP A 7 -27.47 -8.15 18.07
N GLU A 8 -27.75 -7.16 18.93
CA GLU A 8 -28.12 -5.79 18.52
C GLU A 8 -26.96 -5.01 17.88
N HIS A 9 -25.73 -5.51 18.03
CA HIS A 9 -24.49 -4.87 17.60
C HIS A 9 -23.77 -5.59 16.46
N LYS A 10 -24.41 -6.60 15.86
CA LYS A 10 -23.80 -7.48 14.84
C LYS A 10 -23.13 -6.74 13.68
N THR A 11 -23.70 -5.63 13.21
CA THR A 11 -23.16 -4.86 12.09
C THR A 11 -21.97 -3.97 12.45
N ASN A 12 -21.71 -3.73 13.74
CA ASN A 12 -20.68 -2.81 14.21
C ASN A 12 -19.39 -3.53 14.65
N LEU A 13 -19.48 -4.81 15.00
CA LEU A 13 -18.33 -5.64 15.36
C LEU A 13 -17.72 -6.26 14.10
N LYS A 14 -16.43 -6.01 13.86
CA LYS A 14 -15.65 -6.57 12.73
C LYS A 14 -15.55 -8.09 12.81
N ASN A 15 -15.75 -8.68 14.00
CA ASN A 15 -15.80 -10.12 14.19
C ASN A 15 -16.92 -10.53 15.17
N TYR A 16 -18.16 -10.18 14.84
CA TYR A 16 -19.34 -10.50 15.66
C TYR A 16 -19.38 -11.99 16.06
N ASP A 17 -19.12 -12.92 15.14
CA ASP A 17 -19.26 -14.35 15.41
C ASP A 17 -18.32 -14.83 16.53
N PHE A 18 -17.13 -14.25 16.68
CA PHE A 18 -16.25 -14.55 17.81
C PHE A 18 -16.87 -14.14 19.14
N TRP A 19 -17.35 -12.90 19.22
CA TRP A 19 -17.94 -12.34 20.44
C TRP A 19 -19.24 -13.06 20.80
N ALA A 20 -20.00 -13.51 19.80
CA ALA A 20 -21.25 -14.22 19.99
C ALA A 20 -21.07 -15.70 20.36
N SER A 21 -19.98 -16.35 19.93
CA SER A 21 -19.78 -17.80 20.08
C SER A 21 -18.95 -18.22 21.31
N ILE A 22 -18.22 -17.30 21.92
CA ILE A 22 -17.30 -17.60 23.02
C ILE A 22 -17.82 -17.02 24.33
N GLU A 23 -17.75 -17.81 25.42
CA GLU A 23 -18.07 -17.32 26.75
C GLU A 23 -17.09 -16.21 27.18
N GLU A 24 -17.57 -15.16 27.84
CA GLU A 24 -16.75 -13.98 28.25
C GLU A 24 -15.43 -14.34 28.96
N LYS A 25 -15.45 -15.40 29.77
CA LYS A 25 -14.28 -15.86 30.54
C LYS A 25 -13.16 -16.41 29.66
N GLU A 26 -13.47 -16.75 28.42
CA GLU A 26 -12.58 -17.35 27.45
C GLU A 26 -12.01 -16.36 26.43
N PHE A 27 -12.32 -15.07 26.55
CA PHE A 27 -11.75 -14.05 25.68
C PHE A 27 -10.23 -14.03 25.80
N ASP A 28 -9.57 -14.43 24.71
CA ASP A 28 -8.13 -14.50 24.60
C ASP A 28 -7.69 -13.98 23.23
N LEU A 29 -6.53 -13.30 23.22
CA LEU A 29 -5.98 -12.69 22.01
C LEU A 29 -5.69 -13.75 20.94
N THR A 30 -5.10 -14.88 21.35
CA THR A 30 -4.74 -15.96 20.43
C THR A 30 -5.98 -16.68 19.92
N LYS A 31 -7.03 -16.84 20.75
CA LYS A 31 -8.31 -17.40 20.31
C LYS A 31 -9.01 -16.48 19.29
N TYR A 32 -8.95 -15.16 19.47
CA TYR A 32 -9.49 -14.20 18.51
C TYR A 32 -8.76 -14.30 17.16
N ASP A 33 -7.44 -14.30 17.21
CA ASP A 33 -6.59 -14.44 16.03
C ASP A 33 -6.83 -15.79 15.32
N GLU A 34 -6.92 -16.88 16.08
CA GLU A 34 -7.24 -18.22 15.56
C GLU A 34 -8.62 -18.27 14.89
N PHE A 35 -9.63 -17.67 15.53
CA PHE A 35 -10.98 -17.62 14.99
C PHE A 35 -11.01 -16.89 13.64
N LEU A 36 -10.38 -15.72 13.54
CA LEU A 36 -10.30 -14.99 12.27
C LEU A 36 -9.49 -15.73 11.21
N CYS A 37 -8.35 -16.31 11.58
CA CYS A 37 -7.52 -17.10 10.65
C CYS A 37 -8.23 -18.35 10.14
N LYS A 38 -9.18 -18.93 10.90
CA LYS A 38 -10.03 -20.03 10.45
C LYS A 38 -11.09 -19.59 9.45
N GLN A 39 -11.56 -18.36 9.53
CA GLN A 39 -12.60 -17.84 8.63
C GLN A 39 -12.04 -17.22 7.35
N LYS A 40 -10.89 -16.54 7.42
CA LYS A 40 -10.28 -15.82 6.30
C LYS A 40 -8.77 -15.77 6.41
N VAL A 41 -8.08 -15.61 5.28
CA VAL A 41 -6.65 -15.27 5.30
C VAL A 41 -6.52 -13.79 5.62
N ILE A 42 -5.83 -13.50 6.70
CA ILE A 42 -5.71 -12.18 7.27
C ILE A 42 -4.31 -12.06 7.86
N ASN A 43 -3.61 -10.97 7.56
CA ASN A 43 -2.32 -10.73 8.19
C ASN A 43 -2.52 -10.32 9.66
N LYS A 44 -1.47 -10.50 10.46
CA LYS A 44 -1.48 -10.18 11.89
C LYS A 44 -1.95 -8.75 12.15
N GLN A 45 -1.47 -7.81 11.35
CA GLN A 45 -1.78 -6.39 11.51
C GLN A 45 -3.28 -6.13 11.38
N THR A 46 -3.91 -6.61 10.30
CA THR A 46 -5.34 -6.40 10.05
C THR A 46 -6.20 -7.11 11.10
N CYS A 47 -5.76 -8.28 11.55
CA CYS A 47 -6.43 -9.00 12.64
C CYS A 47 -6.42 -8.17 13.95
N HIS A 48 -5.28 -7.57 14.29
CA HIS A 48 -5.13 -6.73 15.47
C HIS A 48 -5.82 -5.37 15.33
N ASP A 49 -5.89 -4.81 14.11
CA ASP A 49 -6.68 -3.60 13.80
C ASP A 49 -8.18 -3.85 14.01
N TYR A 50 -8.68 -5.01 13.57
CA TYR A 50 -10.07 -5.43 13.81
C TYR A 50 -10.34 -5.62 15.29
N LEU A 51 -9.47 -6.34 16.00
CA LEU A 51 -9.63 -6.53 17.44
C LEU A 51 -9.61 -5.20 18.21
N THR A 52 -8.72 -4.28 17.83
CA THR A 52 -8.65 -2.94 18.44
C THR A 52 -9.96 -2.18 18.25
N THR A 53 -10.56 -2.27 17.06
CA THR A 53 -11.83 -1.63 16.73
C THR A 53 -12.97 -2.22 17.54
N ASP A 54 -13.05 -3.55 17.62
CA ASP A 54 -14.08 -4.26 18.40
C ASP A 54 -13.95 -3.98 19.89
N ILE A 55 -12.74 -4.02 20.45
CA ILE A 55 -12.47 -3.68 21.86
C ILE A 55 -12.96 -2.26 22.15
N GLN A 56 -12.62 -1.29 21.30
CA GLN A 56 -13.02 0.10 21.51
C GLN A 56 -14.55 0.22 21.50
N TYR A 57 -15.20 -0.38 20.51
CA TYR A 57 -16.65 -0.40 20.39
C TYR A 57 -17.32 -1.01 21.62
N ILE A 58 -16.84 -2.16 22.10
CA ILE A 58 -17.41 -2.84 23.26
C ILE A 58 -17.23 -2.01 24.54
N LEU A 59 -16.05 -1.40 24.74
CA LEU A 59 -15.79 -0.56 25.91
C LEU A 59 -16.73 0.66 25.99
N GLU A 60 -17.18 1.17 24.85
CA GLU A 60 -18.05 2.34 24.77
C GLU A 60 -19.53 1.97 24.92
N HIS A 61 -19.98 0.87 24.30
CA HIS A 61 -21.41 0.54 24.20
C HIS A 61 -21.91 -0.40 25.29
N PHE A 62 -21.02 -1.12 25.98
CA PHE A 62 -21.39 -2.06 27.05
C PHE A 62 -20.97 -1.55 28.44
N SER A 63 -21.08 -0.24 28.65
CA SER A 63 -20.65 0.43 29.89
C SER A 63 -21.32 -0.13 31.16
N GLU A 64 -22.49 -0.73 31.02
CA GLU A 64 -23.27 -1.32 32.12
C GLU A 64 -22.85 -2.75 32.48
N ASN A 65 -22.18 -3.49 31.58
CA ASN A 65 -21.74 -4.86 31.84
C ASN A 65 -20.30 -4.88 32.40
N ALA A 66 -20.18 -4.64 33.70
CA ALA A 66 -18.89 -4.54 34.39
C ALA A 66 -17.99 -5.78 34.20
N LYS A 67 -18.59 -6.98 34.11
CA LYS A 67 -17.86 -8.24 33.91
C LYS A 67 -17.26 -8.32 32.51
N LEU A 68 -18.07 -8.04 31.48
CA LEU A 68 -17.60 -7.95 30.09
C LEU A 68 -16.47 -6.93 29.95
N LEU A 69 -16.66 -5.72 30.49
CA LEU A 69 -15.65 -4.65 30.43
C LEU A 69 -14.34 -5.06 31.11
N HIS A 70 -14.39 -5.83 32.20
CA HIS A 70 -13.19 -6.34 32.86
C HIS A 70 -12.41 -7.27 31.92
N HIS A 71 -13.08 -8.21 31.26
CA HIS A 71 -12.45 -9.12 30.30
C HIS A 71 -11.92 -8.38 29.07
N VAL A 72 -12.67 -7.43 28.51
CA VAL A 72 -12.25 -6.63 27.34
C VAL A 72 -11.06 -5.73 27.66
N LYS A 73 -10.99 -5.12 28.86
CA LYS A 73 -9.81 -4.36 29.31
C LYS A 73 -8.59 -5.27 29.48
N SER A 74 -8.79 -6.49 29.98
CA SER A 74 -7.73 -7.49 30.06
C SER A 74 -7.22 -7.85 28.66
N LEU A 75 -8.12 -8.06 27.70
CA LEU A 75 -7.77 -8.32 26.31
C LEU A 75 -7.05 -7.13 25.66
N GLN A 76 -7.49 -5.89 25.91
CA GLN A 76 -6.80 -4.67 25.45
C GLN A 76 -5.38 -4.58 26.01
N LYS A 77 -5.18 -4.96 27.28
CA LYS A 77 -3.85 -5.03 27.90
C LYS A 77 -3.01 -6.14 27.27
N LYS A 78 -3.59 -7.31 26.98
CA LYS A 78 -2.90 -8.40 26.26
C LYS A 78 -2.50 -7.95 24.85
N LEU A 79 -3.40 -7.31 24.10
CA LEU A 79 -3.13 -6.78 22.75
C LEU A 79 -2.00 -5.75 22.76
N LYS A 80 -2.02 -4.80 23.71
CA LYS A 80 -0.89 -3.86 23.93
C LYS A 80 0.44 -4.55 24.24
N ASN A 81 0.38 -5.76 24.80
CA ASN A 81 1.52 -6.61 25.13
C ASN A 81 1.68 -7.81 24.19
N ALA A 82 1.00 -7.84 23.03
CA ALA A 82 0.95 -9.01 22.16
C ALA A 82 2.35 -9.46 21.69
N ARG A 83 3.30 -8.52 21.68
CA ARG A 83 4.71 -8.76 21.35
C ARG A 83 5.47 -9.56 22.41
N LYS A 84 4.96 -9.65 23.64
CA LYS A 84 5.54 -10.40 24.76
C LYS A 84 4.73 -11.65 25.09
N ASP A 85 3.61 -11.85 24.40
CA ASP A 85 2.75 -13.00 24.57
C ASP A 85 3.31 -14.17 23.74
N GLU A 86 4.00 -15.08 24.41
CA GLU A 86 4.66 -16.23 23.79
C GLU A 86 3.67 -17.11 23.01
N SER A 87 2.46 -17.31 23.54
CA SER A 87 1.42 -18.08 22.86
C SER A 87 0.96 -17.40 21.56
N ASN A 88 0.74 -16.08 21.60
CA ASN A 88 0.37 -15.33 20.40
C ASN A 88 1.50 -15.30 19.36
N MET A 89 2.74 -15.18 19.81
CA MET A 89 3.91 -15.23 18.93
C MET A 89 4.03 -16.58 18.23
N VAL A 90 3.96 -17.68 18.99
CA VAL A 90 4.00 -19.04 18.45
C VAL A 90 2.86 -19.26 17.46
N PHE A 91 1.65 -18.83 17.81
CA PHE A 91 0.51 -18.90 16.90
C PHE A 91 0.80 -18.23 15.55
N TRP A 92 1.21 -16.95 15.54
CA TRP A 92 1.46 -16.24 14.28
C TRP A 92 2.68 -16.74 13.52
N SER A 93 3.68 -17.30 14.19
CA SER A 93 4.87 -17.85 13.52
C SER A 93 4.67 -19.25 12.94
N ASP A 94 3.80 -20.07 13.56
CA ASP A 94 3.70 -21.50 13.21
C ASP A 94 2.27 -21.94 12.83
N ILE A 95 1.27 -21.58 13.63
CA ILE A 95 -0.11 -22.07 13.46
C ILE A 95 -0.86 -21.25 12.40
N ALA A 96 -0.81 -19.93 12.48
CA ALA A 96 -1.53 -19.02 11.58
C ALA A 96 -1.15 -19.25 10.11
N PRO A 97 0.14 -19.41 9.73
CA PRO A 97 0.51 -19.77 8.36
C PRO A 97 -0.11 -21.08 7.90
N ARG A 98 -0.26 -22.08 8.78
CA ARG A 98 -0.91 -23.36 8.45
C ARG A 98 -2.42 -23.21 8.29
N LEU A 99 -3.09 -22.47 9.18
CA LEU A 99 -4.53 -22.20 9.07
C LEU A 99 -4.85 -21.38 7.82
N MET A 100 -4.06 -20.33 7.57
CA MET A 100 -4.17 -19.52 6.36
C MET A 100 -3.87 -20.35 5.12
N ARG A 101 -2.89 -21.26 5.18
CA ARG A 101 -2.61 -22.21 4.10
C ARG A 101 -3.80 -23.12 3.84
N VAL A 102 -4.46 -23.67 4.85
CA VAL A 102 -5.69 -24.46 4.64
C VAL A 102 -6.77 -23.60 3.95
N ASN A 103 -6.92 -22.34 4.35
CA ASN A 103 -7.86 -21.41 3.73
C ASN A 103 -7.43 -20.91 2.34
N TYR A 104 -6.16 -21.01 1.98
CA TYR A 104 -5.61 -20.67 0.66
C TYR A 104 -5.65 -21.88 -0.29
N GLU A 105 -5.14 -23.01 0.18
CA GLU A 105 -5.05 -24.28 -0.53
C GLU A 105 -6.41 -24.89 -0.77
N LYS A 106 -7.40 -24.71 0.12
CA LYS A 106 -8.73 -25.27 -0.14
C LYS A 106 -9.38 -24.63 -1.38
N PRO A 107 -9.54 -23.29 -1.48
CA PRO A 107 -10.02 -22.65 -2.70
C PRO A 107 -9.09 -22.85 -3.90
N ALA A 108 -7.77 -22.86 -3.71
CA ALA A 108 -6.81 -23.07 -4.80
C ALA A 108 -6.86 -24.50 -5.34
N ALA A 109 -6.90 -25.53 -4.49
CA ALA A 109 -7.06 -26.92 -4.88
C ALA A 109 -8.44 -27.17 -5.49
N GLU A 110 -9.50 -26.54 -4.97
CA GLU A 110 -10.83 -26.56 -5.60
C GLU A 110 -10.80 -25.93 -7.00
N ALA A 111 -10.08 -24.81 -7.18
CA ALA A 111 -9.88 -24.16 -8.48
C ALA A 111 -8.99 -24.99 -9.42
N GLU A 112 -7.93 -25.63 -8.93
CA GLU A 112 -7.04 -26.51 -9.70
C GLU A 112 -7.75 -27.79 -10.15
N LEU A 113 -8.47 -28.47 -9.25
CA LEU A 113 -9.34 -29.60 -9.60
C LEU A 113 -10.36 -29.19 -10.66
N MET A 114 -10.85 -27.96 -10.58
CA MET A 114 -11.78 -27.41 -11.55
C MET A 114 -11.14 -27.11 -12.90
N VAL A 115 -9.94 -26.51 -12.96
CA VAL A 115 -9.18 -26.31 -14.21
C VAL A 115 -8.76 -27.64 -14.84
N ALA A 116 -8.34 -28.61 -14.02
CA ALA A 116 -8.03 -29.96 -14.48
C ALA A 116 -9.28 -30.66 -15.05
N GLY A 117 -10.43 -30.46 -14.41
CA GLY A 117 -11.74 -30.91 -14.91
C GLY A 117 -12.09 -30.29 -16.28
N ILE A 118 -11.90 -28.97 -16.43
CA ILE A 118 -12.14 -28.26 -17.71
C ILE A 118 -11.21 -28.78 -18.81
N ARG A 119 -9.90 -28.94 -18.53
CA ARG A 119 -8.95 -29.48 -19.51
C ARG A 119 -9.32 -30.90 -19.93
N LYS A 120 -9.68 -31.76 -18.96
CA LYS A 120 -10.10 -33.13 -19.25
C LYS A 120 -11.40 -33.17 -20.08
N ALA A 121 -12.34 -32.26 -19.82
CA ALA A 121 -13.56 -32.13 -20.61
C ALA A 121 -13.25 -31.66 -22.04
N ALA A 122 -12.38 -30.67 -22.21
CA ALA A 122 -11.92 -30.20 -23.52
C ALA A 122 -11.20 -31.32 -24.31
N ASP A 123 -10.30 -32.07 -23.66
CA ASP A 123 -9.60 -33.21 -24.28
C ASP A 123 -10.58 -34.31 -24.72
N LEU A 124 -11.66 -34.55 -23.95
CA LEU A 124 -12.72 -35.49 -24.30
C LEU A 124 -13.57 -34.99 -25.49
N ILE A 125 -13.83 -33.69 -25.56
CA ILE A 125 -14.52 -33.06 -26.70
C ILE A 125 -13.66 -33.15 -27.97
N ASP A 126 -12.36 -32.88 -27.88
CA ASP A 126 -11.41 -33.01 -28.99
C ASP A 126 -11.20 -34.48 -29.42
N ALA A 127 -11.19 -35.42 -28.47
CA ALA A 127 -11.16 -36.85 -28.76
C ALA A 127 -12.44 -37.33 -29.48
N SER A 128 -13.61 -36.77 -29.12
CA SER A 128 -14.89 -37.11 -29.74
C SER A 128 -15.02 -36.56 -31.17
N THR A 129 -14.41 -35.41 -31.46
CA THR A 129 -14.41 -34.78 -32.80
C THR A 129 -13.34 -35.38 -33.72
N SER A 130 -12.21 -35.86 -33.17
CA SER A 130 -11.13 -36.49 -33.95
C SER A 130 -11.40 -37.95 -34.34
N SER A 131 -12.36 -38.63 -33.71
CA SER A 131 -12.75 -40.02 -34.04
C SER A 131 -13.41 -40.20 -35.43
N LYS A 132 -13.71 -39.11 -36.16
CA LYS A 132 -14.29 -39.16 -37.53
C LYS A 132 -13.29 -39.01 -38.69
N ARG A 133 -11.98 -38.99 -38.45
CA ARG A 133 -10.97 -39.04 -39.52
C ARG A 133 -9.96 -40.15 -39.32
N LYS A 134 -10.31 -41.35 -39.81
CA LYS A 134 -9.33 -42.35 -40.24
C LYS A 134 -9.13 -42.19 -41.75
N ILE A 135 -7.90 -41.90 -42.17
CA ILE A 135 -7.14 -42.53 -43.27
C ILE A 135 -5.71 -41.92 -43.23
N GLU A 136 -4.73 -42.81 -42.96
CA GLU A 136 -3.29 -42.86 -43.34
C GLU A 136 -2.41 -41.57 -43.25
N SER A 137 -1.14 -41.57 -42.80
CA SER A 137 -0.07 -42.59 -42.76
C SER A 137 0.95 -42.27 -41.63
N PRO A 138 1.97 -43.14 -41.39
CA PRO A 138 2.86 -43.06 -40.23
C PRO A 138 4.26 -42.50 -40.59
N MET A 139 4.78 -41.57 -39.79
CA MET A 139 6.19 -41.53 -39.33
C MET A 139 6.52 -40.21 -38.60
N GLU A 140 7.45 -40.31 -37.65
CA GLU A 140 8.17 -39.22 -36.95
C GLU A 140 7.37 -38.47 -35.86
N THR A 141 7.86 -38.19 -34.65
CA THR A 141 9.20 -38.34 -34.04
C THR A 141 9.03 -38.44 -32.52
N ARG A 142 9.64 -39.48 -31.94
CA ARG A 142 9.70 -39.77 -30.51
C ARG A 142 10.90 -39.02 -29.91
N ASN A 143 10.80 -37.72 -29.61
CA ASN A 143 11.86 -37.01 -28.86
C ASN A 143 11.50 -35.60 -28.30
N LYS A 144 10.39 -35.45 -27.56
CA LYS A 144 10.09 -34.18 -26.86
C LYS A 144 9.47 -34.31 -25.45
N LYS A 145 9.71 -35.40 -24.72
CA LYS A 145 9.05 -35.64 -23.41
C LYS A 145 9.89 -35.46 -22.14
N ASN A 146 11.17 -35.11 -22.21
CA ASN A 146 12.05 -35.07 -21.01
C ASN A 146 12.67 -33.70 -20.68
N LYS A 147 11.88 -32.61 -20.68
CA LYS A 147 12.35 -31.30 -20.14
C LYS A 147 11.29 -30.50 -19.37
N LYS A 148 10.26 -31.16 -18.82
CA LYS A 148 9.15 -30.49 -18.12
C LYS A 148 8.97 -30.95 -16.67
N ALA A 149 10.06 -31.35 -16.01
CA ALA A 149 10.08 -31.67 -14.59
C ALA A 149 11.03 -30.67 -13.89
N GLY A 150 10.46 -29.73 -13.12
CA GLY A 150 11.23 -28.81 -12.29
C GLY A 150 10.95 -27.31 -12.48
N ALA A 151 9.78 -26.91 -13.00
CA ALA A 151 9.32 -25.54 -12.76
C ALA A 151 8.80 -25.47 -11.31
N PRO A 152 9.34 -24.60 -10.44
CA PRO A 152 8.84 -24.47 -9.07
C PRO A 152 7.36 -24.09 -9.07
N GLN A 153 6.61 -24.71 -8.16
CA GLN A 153 5.19 -24.45 -7.85
C GLN A 153 4.89 -22.96 -7.55
N GLU A 154 5.92 -22.13 -7.33
CA GLU A 154 5.81 -20.68 -7.10
C GLU A 154 5.31 -19.87 -8.31
N MET A 155 5.37 -20.40 -9.54
CA MET A 155 4.94 -19.67 -10.75
C MET A 155 3.42 -19.57 -10.98
N GLU A 156 2.59 -20.21 -10.15
CA GLU A 156 1.13 -20.17 -10.30
C GLU A 156 0.43 -19.08 -9.47
N GLN A 157 1.16 -18.36 -8.61
CA GLN A 157 0.58 -17.25 -7.83
C GLN A 157 0.37 -16.01 -8.72
N VAL A 158 -0.84 -15.42 -8.66
CA VAL A 158 -1.28 -14.28 -9.45
C VAL A 158 -1.96 -13.27 -8.53
N GLU A 159 -1.62 -12.00 -8.69
CA GLU A 159 -2.26 -10.88 -8.01
C GLU A 159 -3.48 -10.40 -8.83
N TYR A 160 -4.52 -9.95 -8.16
CA TYR A 160 -5.73 -9.43 -8.81
C TYR A 160 -5.90 -7.93 -8.56
N ASP A 161 -4.95 -7.14 -9.07
CA ASP A 161 -4.96 -5.68 -8.93
C ASP A 161 -5.89 -4.95 -9.93
N GLY A 162 -6.40 -5.66 -10.94
CA GLY A 162 -7.30 -5.10 -11.95
C GLY A 162 -6.60 -4.30 -13.06
N LEU A 163 -5.27 -4.20 -13.06
CA LEU A 163 -4.47 -3.53 -14.08
C LEU A 163 -3.71 -4.54 -14.93
N TYR A 164 -4.12 -4.66 -16.19
CA TYR A 164 -3.51 -5.55 -17.19
C TYR A 164 -2.91 -4.72 -18.32
N VAL A 165 -1.80 -5.20 -18.89
CA VAL A 165 -1.11 -4.53 -19.99
C VAL A 165 -0.80 -5.51 -21.12
N GLY A 166 -0.82 -4.99 -22.34
CA GLY A 166 -0.63 -5.77 -23.55
C GLY A 166 -1.72 -6.81 -23.75
N LYS A 167 -1.36 -7.90 -24.44
CA LYS A 167 -2.25 -9.06 -24.66
C LYS A 167 -2.09 -10.14 -23.57
N ASN A 168 -1.38 -9.83 -22.49
CA ASN A 168 -1.08 -10.79 -21.44
C ASN A 168 -2.19 -10.79 -20.40
N ASP A 169 -2.66 -11.97 -20.00
CA ASP A 169 -3.61 -12.16 -18.90
C ASP A 169 -2.96 -11.99 -17.50
N ILE A 170 -1.80 -11.33 -17.44
CA ILE A 170 -1.01 -11.16 -16.22
C ILE A 170 -1.10 -9.71 -15.79
N SER A 171 -1.49 -9.49 -14.53
CA SER A 171 -1.61 -8.15 -13.98
C SER A 171 -0.24 -7.50 -13.75
N VAL A 172 -0.19 -6.16 -13.71
CA VAL A 172 1.03 -5.39 -13.42
C VAL A 172 1.62 -5.75 -12.06
N GLY A 173 0.77 -5.90 -11.03
CA GLY A 173 1.19 -6.33 -9.69
C GLY A 173 1.79 -7.74 -9.69
N THR A 174 1.27 -8.64 -10.54
CA THR A 174 1.84 -9.99 -10.69
C THR A 174 3.24 -9.94 -11.31
N ILE A 175 3.43 -9.12 -12.35
CA ILE A 175 4.72 -8.96 -13.04
C ILE A 175 5.80 -8.49 -12.06
N ILE A 176 5.55 -7.38 -11.34
CA ILE A 176 6.55 -6.82 -10.42
C ILE A 176 6.88 -7.77 -9.26
N LYS A 177 5.90 -8.52 -8.74
CA LYS A 177 6.10 -9.47 -7.63
C LYS A 177 6.91 -10.69 -8.05
N ARG A 178 6.62 -11.25 -9.24
CA ARG A 178 7.37 -12.39 -9.79
C ARG A 178 8.82 -12.01 -10.08
N SER A 179 9.05 -10.86 -10.71
CA SER A 179 10.41 -10.35 -10.93
C SER A 179 11.15 -10.12 -9.61
N ALA A 180 10.46 -9.63 -8.59
CA ALA A 180 11.06 -9.43 -7.28
C ALA A 180 11.44 -10.74 -6.57
N LEU A 181 10.62 -11.78 -6.66
CA LEU A 181 10.96 -13.13 -6.16
C LEU A 181 12.19 -13.71 -6.89
N GLN A 182 12.28 -13.51 -8.20
CA GLN A 182 13.45 -13.90 -8.98
C GLN A 182 14.72 -13.20 -8.47
N TYR A 183 14.69 -11.86 -8.32
CA TYR A 183 15.85 -11.13 -7.78
C TYR A 183 16.19 -11.54 -6.34
N LEU A 184 15.19 -11.87 -5.52
CA LEU A 184 15.42 -12.40 -4.18
C LEU A 184 16.18 -13.74 -4.23
N HIS A 185 15.80 -14.64 -5.14
CA HIS A 185 16.51 -15.90 -5.35
C HIS A 185 17.95 -15.64 -5.81
N GLU A 186 18.14 -14.77 -6.80
CA GLU A 186 19.47 -14.39 -7.30
C GLU A 186 20.35 -13.72 -6.23
N SER A 187 19.75 -12.98 -5.30
CA SER A 187 20.49 -12.34 -4.21
C SER A 187 21.23 -13.33 -3.29
N ARG A 188 20.84 -14.61 -3.32
CA ARG A 188 21.51 -15.69 -2.58
C ARG A 188 22.80 -16.15 -3.25
N THR A 189 22.92 -15.96 -4.56
CA THR A 189 24.07 -16.45 -5.36
C THR A 189 24.96 -15.31 -5.85
N ARG A 190 24.43 -14.09 -5.99
CA ARG A 190 25.18 -12.92 -6.45
C ARG A 190 24.80 -11.64 -5.69
N LYS A 191 25.70 -10.66 -5.73
CA LYS A 191 25.41 -9.30 -5.26
C LYS A 191 24.54 -8.58 -6.30
N LEU A 192 23.36 -8.13 -5.87
CA LEU A 192 22.50 -7.25 -6.66
C LEU A 192 23.05 -5.82 -6.69
N SER A 193 22.89 -5.15 -7.84
CA SER A 193 23.07 -3.70 -7.98
C SER A 193 22.03 -2.91 -7.17
N ALA A 194 22.21 -1.59 -7.04
CA ALA A 194 21.26 -0.73 -6.33
C ALA A 194 19.86 -0.77 -6.96
N ARG A 195 19.76 -0.71 -8.30
CA ARG A 195 18.49 -0.76 -9.03
C ARG A 195 17.82 -2.13 -8.97
N GLU A 196 18.57 -3.21 -9.15
CA GLU A 196 18.02 -4.58 -8.99
C GLU A 196 17.50 -4.81 -7.58
N ARG A 197 18.24 -4.33 -6.57
CA ARG A 197 17.77 -4.37 -5.17
C ARG A 197 16.50 -3.56 -4.99
N LYS A 198 16.39 -2.37 -5.60
CA LYS A 198 15.19 -1.53 -5.55
C LYS A 198 14.00 -2.22 -6.21
N ILE A 199 14.17 -2.82 -7.40
CA ILE A 199 13.13 -3.62 -8.08
C ILE A 199 12.66 -4.75 -7.15
N MET A 200 13.60 -5.50 -6.57
CA MET A 200 13.30 -6.57 -5.61
C MET A 200 12.52 -6.05 -4.40
N THR A 201 13.00 -5.00 -3.73
CA THR A 201 12.37 -4.52 -2.50
C THR A 201 11.01 -3.87 -2.75
N ASN A 202 10.85 -3.13 -3.86
CA ASN A 202 9.58 -2.51 -4.23
C ASN A 202 8.57 -3.58 -4.64
N GLY A 203 8.94 -4.54 -5.49
CA GLY A 203 8.04 -5.61 -5.91
C GLY A 203 7.62 -6.53 -4.76
N LEU A 204 8.53 -6.89 -3.84
CA LEU A 204 8.17 -7.62 -2.62
C LEU A 204 7.30 -6.78 -1.66
N SER A 205 7.30 -5.46 -1.78
CA SER A 205 6.40 -4.57 -1.05
C SER A 205 5.14 -4.20 -1.84
N SER A 206 4.92 -4.83 -3.00
CA SER A 206 3.79 -4.55 -3.89
C SER A 206 3.73 -3.10 -4.43
N ILE A 207 4.90 -2.47 -4.63
CA ILE A 207 5.03 -1.10 -5.12
C ILE A 207 5.42 -1.10 -6.60
N LEU A 208 4.57 -0.50 -7.42
CA LEU A 208 4.89 -0.06 -8.78
C LEU A 208 5.54 1.33 -8.71
N ASP A 209 6.79 1.40 -9.12
CA ASP A 209 7.62 2.59 -9.05
C ASP A 209 7.66 3.31 -10.40
N LEU A 210 6.91 4.41 -10.49
CA LEU A 210 6.85 5.27 -11.67
C LEU A 210 7.80 6.47 -11.54
N VAL A 211 8.57 6.57 -10.46
CA VAL A 211 9.50 7.68 -10.23
C VAL A 211 10.82 7.46 -10.98
N ASP A 212 11.34 6.23 -10.98
CA ASP A 212 12.55 5.86 -11.70
C ASP A 212 12.25 5.44 -13.14
N HIS A 213 12.41 6.37 -14.08
CA HIS A 213 12.22 6.14 -15.52
C HIS A 213 13.44 5.54 -16.24
N SER A 214 14.50 5.15 -15.51
CA SER A 214 15.69 4.59 -16.13
C SER A 214 15.40 3.24 -16.80
N SER A 215 16.16 2.90 -17.85
CA SER A 215 16.00 1.63 -18.57
C SER A 215 16.35 0.38 -17.74
N SER A 216 16.89 0.56 -16.54
CA SER A 216 17.26 -0.52 -15.61
C SER A 216 16.38 -0.54 -14.35
N SER A 217 15.30 0.26 -14.32
CA SER A 217 14.29 0.26 -13.26
C SER A 217 13.20 -0.78 -13.53
N GLN A 218 12.08 -0.73 -12.78
CA GLN A 218 10.90 -1.55 -13.08
C GLN A 218 10.36 -1.34 -14.49
N LYS A 219 10.69 -0.22 -15.18
CA LYS A 219 10.40 -0.02 -16.60
C LYS A 219 10.89 -1.19 -17.46
N SER A 220 12.04 -1.77 -17.13
CA SER A 220 12.63 -2.91 -17.87
C SER A 220 11.79 -4.19 -17.82
N LEU A 221 10.81 -4.26 -16.91
CA LEU A 221 9.91 -5.41 -16.78
C LEU A 221 8.76 -5.39 -17.80
N PHE A 222 8.61 -4.30 -18.55
CA PHE A 222 7.52 -4.06 -19.47
C PHE A 222 8.04 -3.70 -20.87
N SER A 223 7.20 -3.89 -21.89
CA SER A 223 7.45 -3.28 -23.19
C SER A 223 7.35 -1.74 -23.08
N ASN A 224 7.93 -1.01 -24.05
CA ASN A 224 7.82 0.45 -24.04
C ASN A 224 6.36 0.91 -24.16
N GLU A 225 5.57 0.20 -24.95
CA GLU A 225 4.15 0.45 -25.17
C GLU A 225 3.34 0.21 -23.88
N ASP A 226 3.59 -0.91 -23.18
CA ASP A 226 2.93 -1.22 -21.91
C ASP A 226 3.31 -0.20 -20.84
N TRP A 227 4.60 0.16 -20.73
CA TRP A 227 5.06 1.16 -19.79
C TRP A 227 4.44 2.54 -20.04
N ALA A 228 4.34 2.95 -21.32
CA ALA A 228 3.69 4.20 -21.69
C ALA A 228 2.19 4.19 -21.33
N GLN A 229 1.49 3.07 -21.53
CA GLN A 229 0.09 2.93 -21.11
C GLN A 229 -0.08 3.03 -19.58
N ILE A 230 0.78 2.34 -18.82
CA ILE A 230 0.78 2.41 -17.35
C ILE A 230 1.02 3.85 -16.89
N THR A 231 2.06 4.49 -17.43
CA THR A 231 2.44 5.85 -17.03
C THR A 231 1.32 6.83 -17.36
N SER A 232 0.76 6.78 -18.58
CA SER A 232 -0.32 7.68 -19.01
C SER A 232 -1.59 7.50 -18.17
N LYS A 233 -1.95 6.26 -17.81
CA LYS A 233 -3.08 5.99 -16.91
C LYS A 233 -2.89 6.72 -15.57
N PHE A 234 -1.76 6.51 -14.91
CA PHE A 234 -1.53 7.07 -13.58
C PHE A 234 -1.20 8.56 -13.57
N GLU A 235 -0.60 9.10 -14.64
CA GLU A 235 -0.48 10.56 -14.82
C GLU A 235 -1.87 11.20 -14.84
N SER A 236 -2.85 10.60 -15.51
CA SER A 236 -4.22 11.13 -15.54
C SER A 236 -4.96 10.98 -14.21
N GLU A 237 -4.80 9.83 -13.53
CA GLU A 237 -5.53 9.50 -12.29
C GLU A 237 -4.92 10.13 -11.04
N LEU A 238 -3.59 10.28 -10.98
CA LEU A 238 -2.85 10.69 -9.79
C LEU A 238 -2.18 12.06 -9.93
N SER A 239 -2.42 12.79 -11.02
CA SER A 239 -1.91 14.14 -11.17
C SER A 239 -2.44 15.06 -10.07
N LEU A 240 -1.52 15.79 -9.44
CA LEU A 240 -1.87 16.80 -8.47
C LEU A 240 -2.02 18.16 -9.16
N GLU A 241 -3.15 18.80 -8.91
CA GLU A 241 -3.35 20.19 -9.35
C GLU A 241 -2.29 21.10 -8.74
N LEU A 242 -1.66 21.92 -9.57
CA LEU A 242 -0.78 22.98 -9.15
C LEU A 242 -1.60 24.20 -8.74
N LEU A 243 -1.80 24.36 -7.44
CA LEU A 243 -2.66 25.41 -6.89
C LEU A 243 -2.03 26.79 -7.07
N PRO A 244 -2.82 27.82 -7.42
CA PRO A 244 -2.27 29.16 -7.64
C PRO A 244 -1.78 29.78 -6.32
N MET A 245 -0.68 30.53 -6.44
CA MET A 245 -0.25 31.44 -5.39
C MET A 245 -1.22 32.62 -5.28
N SER A 246 -1.35 33.19 -4.08
CA SER A 246 -2.15 34.40 -3.93
C SER A 246 -1.57 35.54 -4.78
N ARG A 247 -2.43 36.46 -5.24
CA ARG A 247 -2.00 37.65 -6.00
C ARG A 247 -0.94 38.44 -5.24
N ILE A 248 -1.10 38.56 -3.91
CA ILE A 248 -0.15 39.26 -3.05
C ILE A 248 1.23 38.60 -3.08
N LEU A 249 1.32 37.27 -2.91
CA LEU A 249 2.60 36.55 -2.94
C LEU A 249 3.24 36.62 -4.33
N THR A 250 2.43 36.46 -5.37
CA THR A 250 2.89 36.54 -6.76
C THR A 250 3.50 37.91 -7.06
N SER A 251 2.77 39.00 -6.74
CA SER A 251 3.27 40.36 -6.93
C SER A 251 4.47 40.66 -6.04
N SER A 252 4.47 40.17 -4.79
CA SER A 252 5.60 40.37 -3.87
C SER A 252 6.87 39.71 -4.43
N TRP A 253 6.79 38.46 -4.88
CA TRP A 253 7.95 37.77 -5.45
C TRP A 253 8.47 38.47 -6.70
N LEU A 254 7.58 38.89 -7.61
CA LEU A 254 7.98 39.61 -8.82
C LEU A 254 8.72 40.92 -8.51
N ILE A 255 8.26 41.67 -7.51
CA ILE A 255 8.91 42.91 -7.07
C ILE A 255 10.28 42.59 -6.44
N ILE A 256 10.34 41.59 -5.55
CA ILE A 256 11.57 41.15 -4.90
C ILE A 256 12.60 40.72 -5.95
N SER A 257 12.23 39.82 -6.87
CA SER A 257 13.13 39.30 -7.89
C SER A 257 13.63 40.40 -8.81
N ALA A 258 12.74 41.28 -9.29
CA ALA A 258 13.13 42.39 -10.16
C ALA A 258 14.07 43.38 -9.45
N ALA A 259 13.79 43.72 -8.19
CA ALA A 259 14.64 44.61 -7.40
C ALA A 259 16.03 44.00 -7.16
N VAL A 260 16.11 42.75 -6.70
CA VAL A 260 17.37 42.07 -6.41
C VAL A 260 18.21 41.87 -7.68
N VAL A 261 17.60 41.46 -8.79
CA VAL A 261 18.29 41.26 -10.08
C VAL A 261 18.82 42.58 -10.64
N SER A 262 18.01 43.63 -10.68
CA SER A 262 18.42 44.93 -11.25
C SER A 262 19.51 45.64 -10.44
N SER A 263 19.52 45.47 -9.12
CA SER A 263 20.50 46.10 -8.25
C SER A 263 21.68 45.20 -7.90
N ASN A 264 21.62 43.90 -8.22
CA ASN A 264 22.53 42.87 -7.71
C ASN A 264 22.69 42.94 -6.17
N ASN A 265 21.60 43.15 -5.43
CA ASN A 265 21.64 43.36 -3.97
C ASN A 265 20.46 42.67 -3.27
N ILE A 266 20.76 41.57 -2.59
CA ILE A 266 19.78 40.75 -1.85
C ILE A 266 19.07 41.55 -0.74
N THR A 267 19.77 42.51 -0.11
CA THR A 267 19.23 43.32 0.97
C THR A 267 17.99 44.10 0.56
N LEU A 268 17.89 44.54 -0.71
CA LEU A 268 16.68 45.23 -1.19
C LEU A 268 15.45 44.32 -1.20
N GLY A 269 15.62 43.04 -1.52
CA GLY A 269 14.56 42.04 -1.44
C GLY A 269 14.12 41.81 0.00
N LEU A 270 15.08 41.68 0.93
CA LEU A 270 14.82 41.52 2.36
C LEU A 270 14.09 42.76 2.93
N ASP A 271 14.55 43.96 2.61
CA ASP A 271 13.91 45.23 3.01
C ASP A 271 12.46 45.30 2.54
N TYR A 272 12.18 44.86 1.31
CA TYR A 272 10.83 44.79 0.80
C TYR A 272 9.96 43.81 1.60
N ILE A 273 10.47 42.61 1.88
CA ILE A 273 9.79 41.61 2.73
C ILE A 273 9.42 42.23 4.08
N TYR A 274 10.38 42.84 4.78
CA TYR A 274 10.13 43.44 6.09
C TYR A 274 9.10 44.58 6.06
N LYS A 275 9.10 45.41 5.01
CA LYS A 275 8.13 46.49 4.81
C LYS A 275 6.69 45.98 4.67
N ILE A 276 6.48 44.81 4.04
CA ILE A 276 5.14 44.26 3.84
C ILE A 276 4.72 43.25 4.91
N TYR A 277 5.67 42.69 5.66
CA TYR A 277 5.47 41.56 6.58
C TYR A 277 4.37 41.82 7.62
N SER A 278 4.40 42.97 8.29
CA SER A 278 3.44 43.33 9.35
C SER A 278 2.00 43.41 8.85
N LYS A 279 1.81 43.70 7.55
CA LYS A 279 0.50 43.88 6.90
C LYS A 279 -0.12 42.57 6.40
N GLN A 280 0.58 41.44 6.52
CA GLN A 280 0.11 40.15 6.00
C GLN A 280 -0.60 39.30 7.05
N ASN A 281 -1.48 38.40 6.59
CA ASN A 281 -2.05 37.34 7.42
C ASN A 281 -0.99 36.29 7.78
N ASN A 282 -1.29 35.41 8.75
CA ASN A 282 -0.33 34.43 9.27
C ASN A 282 0.21 33.49 8.20
N GLN A 283 -0.63 33.05 7.24
CA GLN A 283 -0.22 32.16 6.17
C GLN A 283 0.76 32.83 5.21
N ASN A 284 0.45 34.04 4.75
CA ASN A 284 1.34 34.83 3.89
C ASN A 284 2.65 35.17 4.62
N LYS A 285 2.63 35.42 5.93
CA LYS A 285 3.84 35.64 6.72
C LYS A 285 4.80 34.45 6.68
N SER A 286 4.29 33.22 6.79
CA SER A 286 5.13 32.00 6.67
C SER A 286 5.77 31.90 5.29
N TYR A 287 5.04 32.23 4.22
CA TYR A 287 5.59 32.22 2.86
C TYR A 287 6.59 33.34 2.60
N LEU A 288 6.39 34.52 3.19
CA LEU A 288 7.39 35.60 3.12
C LEU A 288 8.69 35.23 3.84
N LYS A 289 8.61 34.50 4.96
CA LYS A 289 9.80 33.94 5.62
C LYS A 289 10.51 32.90 4.77
N LEU A 290 9.77 32.15 3.95
CA LEU A 290 10.37 31.22 3.01
C LEU A 290 11.14 31.96 1.89
N PHE A 291 10.61 33.09 1.40
CA PHE A 291 11.34 33.98 0.50
C PHE A 291 12.61 34.52 1.13
N GLU A 292 12.51 35.02 2.37
CA GLU A 292 13.64 35.50 3.16
C GLU A 292 14.72 34.43 3.32
N HIS A 293 14.33 33.20 3.68
CA HIS A 293 15.24 32.07 3.84
C HIS A 293 16.01 31.77 2.55
N VAL A 294 15.33 31.69 1.41
CA VAL A 294 15.97 31.40 0.11
C VAL A 294 16.92 32.53 -0.30
N LEU A 295 16.55 33.79 -0.10
CA LEU A 295 17.43 34.93 -0.34
C LEU A 295 18.69 34.87 0.54
N ASN A 296 18.54 34.56 1.82
CA ASN A 296 19.66 34.40 2.74
C ASN A 296 20.56 33.22 2.34
N LEU A 297 19.99 32.09 1.89
CA LEU A 297 20.78 30.96 1.39
C LEU A 297 21.64 31.37 0.18
N ILE A 298 21.09 32.13 -0.77
CA ILE A 298 21.87 32.62 -1.92
C ILE A 298 22.99 33.55 -1.47
N GLY A 299 22.73 34.45 -0.52
CA GLY A 299 23.72 35.41 -0.03
C GLY A 299 24.84 34.78 0.81
N THR A 300 24.50 33.79 1.64
CA THR A 300 25.41 33.23 2.66
C THR A 300 25.98 31.87 2.26
N TYR A 301 25.19 31.02 1.61
CA TYR A 301 25.56 29.63 1.28
C TYR A 301 25.38 29.28 -0.21
N PRO A 302 25.78 30.14 -1.18
CA PRO A 302 25.55 29.88 -2.60
C PRO A 302 26.23 28.58 -3.07
N HIS A 303 27.35 28.21 -2.44
CA HIS A 303 28.05 26.97 -2.73
C HIS A 303 27.26 25.71 -2.38
N LEU A 304 26.35 25.73 -1.39
CA LEU A 304 25.49 24.59 -1.07
C LEU A 304 24.32 24.44 -2.06
N LEU A 305 23.97 25.52 -2.77
CA LEU A 305 22.87 25.54 -3.73
C LEU A 305 23.28 25.09 -5.14
N LYS A 306 24.58 25.13 -5.44
CA LYS A 306 25.12 24.64 -6.72
C LYS A 306 24.96 23.13 -6.84
N LYS A 307 24.73 22.65 -8.07
CA LYS A 307 24.74 21.21 -8.36
C LYS A 307 26.06 20.59 -7.89
N ASN A 308 25.97 19.58 -7.03
CA ASN A 308 27.13 18.93 -6.40
C ASN A 308 28.04 19.85 -5.58
N GLY A 309 27.57 21.04 -5.23
CA GLY A 309 28.35 22.00 -4.45
C GLY A 309 28.65 21.48 -3.03
N ALA A 310 27.70 20.79 -2.41
CA ALA A 310 27.94 20.13 -1.14
C ALA A 310 29.05 19.06 -1.26
N ARG A 311 29.08 18.25 -2.32
CA ARG A 311 30.08 17.18 -2.53
C ARG A 311 31.53 17.66 -2.34
N ASN A 312 31.83 18.84 -2.88
CA ASN A 312 33.17 19.42 -2.88
C ASN A 312 33.45 20.30 -1.65
N SER A 313 32.60 20.18 -0.62
CA SER A 313 32.68 20.98 0.60
C SER A 313 32.72 20.08 1.84
N ASP A 314 33.19 20.65 2.95
CA ASP A 314 33.28 19.99 4.26
C ASP A 314 31.91 19.78 4.94
N TYR A 315 30.81 20.17 4.28
CA TYR A 315 29.47 20.02 4.81
C TYR A 315 28.98 18.58 4.76
N SER A 316 28.35 18.13 5.83
CA SER A 316 27.71 16.82 5.90
C SER A 316 26.31 16.83 5.27
N GLU A 317 25.72 15.65 5.09
CA GLU A 317 24.30 15.49 4.74
C GLU A 317 23.39 16.14 5.78
N SER A 318 23.73 15.99 7.06
CA SER A 318 23.02 16.64 8.15
C SER A 318 23.10 18.16 8.07
N ASP A 319 24.17 18.74 7.53
CA ASP A 319 24.24 20.18 7.32
C ASP A 319 23.36 20.64 6.17
N VAL A 320 23.32 19.90 5.06
CA VAL A 320 22.39 20.16 3.96
C VAL A 320 20.95 20.13 4.48
N LEU A 321 20.59 19.09 5.26
CA LEU A 321 19.29 19.00 5.91
C LEU A 321 19.03 20.18 6.85
N ARG A 322 19.96 20.53 7.73
CA ARG A 322 19.77 21.56 8.76
C ARG A 322 19.73 22.98 8.20
N ILE A 323 20.61 23.30 7.26
CA ILE A 323 20.78 24.66 6.73
C ILE A 323 19.73 24.95 5.67
N ILE A 324 19.47 24.01 4.75
CA ILE A 324 18.60 24.26 3.62
C ILE A 324 17.17 23.81 3.93
N TRP A 325 16.99 22.51 4.20
CA TRP A 325 15.67 21.88 4.09
C TRP A 325 14.83 21.94 5.35
N SER A 326 15.41 21.77 6.53
CA SER A 326 14.66 21.80 7.80
C SER A 326 13.88 23.11 7.96
N PRO A 327 14.49 24.31 7.74
CA PRO A 327 13.75 25.57 7.81
C PRO A 327 12.62 25.65 6.77
N ILE A 328 12.81 25.09 5.56
CA ILE A 328 11.76 25.07 4.53
C ILE A 328 10.57 24.24 5.03
N PHE A 329 10.79 23.02 5.54
CA PHE A 329 9.72 22.18 6.05
C PHE A 329 9.04 22.79 7.29
N GLU A 330 9.79 23.38 8.22
CA GLU A 330 9.23 24.04 9.40
C GLU A 330 8.39 25.28 9.05
N LEU A 331 8.76 26.01 8.00
CA LEU A 331 7.97 27.15 7.49
C LEU A 331 6.72 26.69 6.74
N LEU A 332 6.77 25.54 6.06
CA LEU A 332 5.60 24.92 5.42
C LEU A 332 4.67 24.26 6.44
N PHE A 333 5.20 23.67 7.50
CA PHE A 333 4.42 22.96 8.50
C PHE A 333 4.74 23.48 9.90
N PRO A 334 4.38 24.74 10.20
CA PRO A 334 4.68 25.34 11.49
C PRO A 334 3.97 24.57 12.61
N PRO A 335 4.61 24.45 13.79
CA PRO A 335 4.05 23.69 14.89
C PRO A 335 2.70 24.27 15.34
N ASN A 336 1.82 23.40 15.82
CA ASN A 336 0.47 23.71 16.29
C ASN A 336 -0.52 24.15 15.20
N GLN A 337 -0.17 24.02 13.91
CA GLN A 337 -1.13 24.17 12.82
C GLN A 337 -1.52 22.80 12.27
N HIS A 338 -2.82 22.57 12.11
CA HIS A 338 -3.38 21.34 11.53
C HIS A 338 -2.92 20.04 12.19
N ASN A 339 -2.47 20.10 13.46
CA ASN A 339 -1.88 18.96 14.17
C ASN A 339 -0.67 18.34 13.45
N LEU A 340 0.02 19.13 12.61
CA LEU A 340 1.23 18.70 11.90
C LEU A 340 2.49 19.06 12.68
N ILE A 341 3.47 18.17 12.67
CA ILE A 341 4.79 18.37 13.29
C ILE A 341 5.85 17.87 12.32
N VAL A 342 6.90 18.66 12.12
CA VAL A 342 8.11 18.24 11.41
C VAL A 342 9.08 17.60 12.41
N LYS A 343 9.59 16.42 12.08
CA LYS A 343 10.73 15.79 12.76
C LYS A 343 11.85 15.62 11.74
N THR A 344 13.06 16.01 12.11
CA THR A 344 14.25 15.89 11.25
C THR A 344 15.39 15.15 11.95
N GLY A 345 16.35 14.66 11.17
CA GLY A 345 17.48 13.84 11.64
C GLY A 345 17.18 12.35 11.52
N GLU A 346 17.90 11.49 12.25
CA GLU A 346 17.68 10.04 12.19
C GLU A 346 16.39 9.61 12.90
N THR A 347 15.27 9.69 12.20
CA THR A 347 13.94 9.39 12.76
C THR A 347 13.41 8.05 12.28
N ILE A 348 12.61 7.37 13.11
CA ILE A 348 12.03 6.05 12.79
C ILE A 348 10.51 6.13 12.90
N SER A 349 9.81 5.69 11.85
CA SER A 349 8.35 5.53 11.88
C SER A 349 7.95 4.48 12.92
N ILE A 350 6.94 4.81 13.73
CA ILE A 350 6.41 3.89 14.74
C ILE A 350 5.88 2.65 14.01
N MET A 351 5.01 2.82 13.02
CA MET A 351 4.42 1.71 12.26
C MET A 351 5.48 0.80 11.64
N SER A 352 6.46 1.36 10.94
CA SER A 352 7.51 0.58 10.28
C SER A 352 8.33 -0.22 11.30
N GLN A 353 8.57 0.35 12.48
CA GLN A 353 9.20 -0.34 13.62
C GLN A 353 8.34 -1.50 14.13
N GLU A 354 7.03 -1.31 14.27
CA GLU A 354 6.11 -2.37 14.72
C GLU A 354 6.06 -3.51 13.71
N HIS A 355 5.86 -3.19 12.43
CA HIS A 355 5.79 -4.17 11.35
C HIS A 355 7.08 -4.97 11.23
N LYS A 356 8.25 -4.32 11.22
CA LYS A 356 9.53 -5.03 11.13
C LYS A 356 9.76 -5.92 12.36
N GLN A 357 9.37 -5.49 13.55
CA GLN A 357 9.43 -6.32 14.77
C GLN A 357 8.53 -7.55 14.67
N VAL A 358 7.34 -7.41 14.11
CA VAL A 358 6.44 -8.54 13.83
C VAL A 358 7.08 -9.50 12.81
N THR A 359 7.64 -8.97 11.72
CA THR A 359 8.30 -9.79 10.70
C THR A 359 9.51 -10.54 11.26
N TYR A 360 10.26 -9.95 12.19
CA TYR A 360 11.50 -10.50 12.77
C TYR A 360 11.41 -10.68 14.29
N SER A 361 10.32 -11.30 14.75
CA SER A 361 10.02 -11.47 16.18
C SER A 361 11.05 -12.31 16.95
N ASP A 362 11.86 -13.09 16.24
CA ASP A 362 12.98 -13.91 16.74
C ASP A 362 14.32 -13.16 16.77
N SER A 363 14.31 -11.84 16.61
CA SER A 363 15.49 -10.98 16.70
C SER A 363 15.35 -10.00 17.85
N SER A 364 16.38 -9.89 18.68
CA SER A 364 16.40 -8.97 19.83
C SER A 364 16.67 -7.51 19.44
N ASN A 365 17.29 -7.27 18.28
CA ASN A 365 17.73 -5.95 17.83
C ASN A 365 17.12 -5.62 16.46
N VAL A 366 15.81 -5.41 16.44
CA VAL A 366 15.10 -5.00 15.24
C VAL A 366 14.97 -3.49 15.22
N ILE A 367 15.56 -2.84 14.21
CA ILE A 367 15.44 -1.41 13.96
C ILE A 367 14.88 -1.24 12.53
N ALA A 368 13.78 -0.51 12.38
CA ALA A 368 13.19 -0.16 11.09
C ALA A 368 14.04 0.84 10.31
N PHE A 369 13.56 1.30 9.16
CA PHE A 369 14.31 2.26 8.38
C PHE A 369 14.36 3.59 9.13
N LYS A 370 15.55 4.20 9.11
CA LYS A 370 15.74 5.57 9.55
C LYS A 370 15.55 6.47 8.33
N ILE A 371 14.77 7.52 8.51
CA ILE A 371 14.52 8.56 7.51
C ILE A 371 14.80 9.94 8.08
N ASP A 372 15.25 10.85 7.22
CA ASP A 372 15.78 12.17 7.61
C ASP A 372 14.71 13.20 7.93
N ILE A 373 13.55 13.09 7.30
CA ILE A 373 12.44 14.04 7.45
C ILE A 373 11.15 13.27 7.60
N ARG A 374 10.34 13.67 8.58
CA ARG A 374 8.97 13.20 8.75
C ARG A 374 8.06 14.40 9.01
N VAL A 375 6.97 14.50 8.25
CA VAL A 375 5.84 15.34 8.65
C VAL A 375 4.79 14.41 9.20
N ILE A 376 4.49 14.55 10.49
CA ILE A 376 3.56 13.71 11.21
C ILE A 376 2.29 14.47 11.55
N PHE A 377 1.14 13.81 11.40
CA PHE A 377 -0.09 14.21 12.06
C PHE A 377 -0.10 13.63 13.48
N LYS A 378 -0.24 14.49 14.49
CA LYS A 378 -0.22 14.10 15.91
C LYS A 378 -1.54 14.46 16.58
N LYS A 379 -2.27 13.43 17.04
CA LYS A 379 -3.51 13.60 17.81
C LYS A 379 -3.57 12.58 18.94
N GLN A 380 -3.82 13.06 20.17
CA GLN A 380 -4.01 12.22 21.36
C GLN A 380 -2.86 11.20 21.58
N GLY A 381 -1.61 11.61 21.35
CA GLY A 381 -0.45 10.74 21.51
C GLY A 381 -0.21 9.73 20.39
N LYS A 382 -1.10 9.63 19.39
CA LYS A 382 -0.85 8.89 18.14
C LYS A 382 -0.10 9.78 17.15
N GLU A 383 0.88 9.19 16.48
CA GLU A 383 1.65 9.83 15.40
C GLU A 383 1.41 9.04 14.11
N ILE A 384 1.06 9.76 13.04
CA ILE A 384 0.82 9.18 11.71
C ILE A 384 1.65 9.97 10.71
N ASP A 385 2.53 9.27 10.01
CA ASP A 385 3.32 9.85 8.95
C ASP A 385 2.41 10.25 7.78
N VAL A 386 2.55 11.49 7.31
CA VAL A 386 1.89 12.00 6.09
C VAL A 386 2.89 12.39 5.02
N VAL A 387 4.14 12.67 5.42
CA VAL A 387 5.29 12.88 4.53
C VAL A 387 6.49 12.12 5.12
N CYS A 388 7.14 11.31 4.30
CA CYS A 388 8.45 10.71 4.59
C CYS A 388 9.51 11.38 3.72
N GLY A 389 10.74 11.55 4.18
CA GLY A 389 11.78 12.21 3.39
C GLY A 389 13.19 11.73 3.69
N GLU A 390 14.01 11.72 2.63
CA GLU A 390 15.41 11.35 2.62
C GLU A 390 16.24 12.48 2.01
N VAL A 391 17.39 12.75 2.61
CA VAL A 391 18.33 13.76 2.14
C VAL A 391 19.61 13.07 1.72
N ALA A 392 20.03 13.30 0.48
CA ALA A 392 21.36 12.99 0.02
C ALA A 392 22.18 14.26 -0.16
N LYS A 393 23.46 14.21 0.20
CA LYS A 393 24.40 15.31 -0.05
C LYS A 393 24.56 15.65 -1.54
N ASN A 394 24.45 14.66 -2.43
CA ASN A 394 24.72 14.80 -3.86
C ASN A 394 23.93 13.80 -4.70
N ASP A 395 24.05 13.92 -6.02
CA ASP A 395 23.39 13.05 -7.00
C ASP A 395 24.09 11.70 -7.22
N GLU A 396 24.79 11.16 -6.22
CA GLU A 396 25.42 9.84 -6.34
C GLU A 396 24.37 8.73 -6.50
N ASP A 397 24.20 8.31 -7.76
CA ASP A 397 23.22 7.33 -8.24
C ASP A 397 22.97 6.18 -7.25
N ASN A 398 24.02 5.47 -6.83
CA ASN A 398 23.84 4.28 -5.99
C ASN A 398 23.22 4.57 -4.62
N LYS A 399 23.59 5.71 -4.00
CA LYS A 399 23.04 6.09 -2.70
C LYS A 399 21.60 6.54 -2.87
N ILE A 400 21.33 7.46 -3.80
CA ILE A 400 19.98 7.95 -4.07
C ILE A 400 19.01 6.82 -4.38
N ILE A 401 19.38 5.88 -5.24
CA ILE A 401 18.51 4.76 -5.61
C ILE A 401 18.22 3.86 -4.41
N THR A 402 19.22 3.64 -3.56
CA THR A 402 19.06 2.84 -2.34
C THR A 402 18.14 3.52 -1.35
N ASP A 403 18.33 4.82 -1.12
CA ASP A 403 17.52 5.62 -0.22
C ASP A 403 16.10 5.82 -0.77
N GLU A 404 15.92 5.98 -2.07
CA GLU A 404 14.60 6.08 -2.70
C GLU A 404 13.80 4.77 -2.55
N GLY A 405 14.46 3.61 -2.71
CA GLY A 405 13.83 2.30 -2.45
C GLY A 405 13.52 2.04 -0.97
N LYS A 406 14.18 2.74 -0.04
CA LYS A 406 13.85 2.75 1.39
C LYS A 406 12.67 3.69 1.64
N LEU A 407 12.70 4.87 1.04
CA LEU A 407 11.70 5.92 1.13
C LEU A 407 10.33 5.48 0.59
N SER A 408 10.27 4.77 -0.54
CA SER A 408 9.02 4.23 -1.10
C SER A 408 8.32 3.26 -0.14
N ARG A 409 9.09 2.45 0.59
CA ARG A 409 8.55 1.50 1.58
C ARG A 409 8.07 2.18 2.85
N GLU A 410 8.81 3.17 3.35
CA GLU A 410 8.34 4.00 4.47
C GLU A 410 7.08 4.80 4.09
N THR A 411 7.00 5.28 2.86
CA THR A 411 5.80 5.98 2.35
C THR A 411 4.62 5.00 2.20
N LYS A 412 4.87 3.74 1.87
CA LYS A 412 3.85 2.68 1.90
C LYS A 412 3.28 2.49 3.31
N ASP A 413 4.14 2.38 4.32
CA ASP A 413 3.72 2.23 5.71
C ASP A 413 2.92 3.46 6.19
N ALA A 414 3.28 4.66 5.73
CA ALA A 414 2.47 5.85 5.95
C ALA A 414 1.07 5.76 5.31
N VAL A 415 0.95 5.27 4.07
CA VAL A 415 -0.36 5.00 3.43
C VAL A 415 -1.17 4.00 4.25
N ASP A 416 -0.57 2.89 4.65
CA ASP A 416 -1.25 1.85 5.44
C ASP A 416 -1.71 2.37 6.82
N SER A 417 -0.93 3.26 7.45
CA SER A 417 -1.33 3.97 8.67
C SER A 417 -2.57 4.83 8.46
N ILE A 418 -2.61 5.61 7.38
CA ILE A 418 -3.75 6.49 7.06
C ILE A 418 -4.98 5.64 6.75
N LEU A 419 -4.84 4.59 5.92
CA LEU A 419 -5.92 3.67 5.56
C LEU A 419 -6.60 3.06 6.79
N THR A 420 -5.82 2.68 7.81
CA THR A 420 -6.34 2.10 9.07
C THR A 420 -7.31 3.05 9.81
N LEU A 421 -7.18 4.36 9.61
CA LEU A 421 -8.07 5.33 10.22
C LEU A 421 -9.24 5.75 9.34
N VAL A 422 -9.01 5.90 8.03
CA VAL A 422 -10.01 6.48 7.12
C VAL A 422 -10.87 5.42 6.44
N GLU A 423 -10.38 4.18 6.31
CA GLU A 423 -11.04 3.04 5.66
C GLU A 423 -11.49 3.30 4.20
N THR A 424 -10.93 4.33 3.57
CA THR A 424 -11.17 4.76 2.18
C THR A 424 -9.84 4.99 1.47
N ALA A 425 -9.86 5.35 0.17
CA ALA A 425 -8.65 5.76 -0.56
C ALA A 425 -7.84 6.80 0.23
N ALA A 426 -6.53 6.55 0.33
CA ALA A 426 -5.60 7.38 1.06
C ALA A 426 -4.29 7.54 0.28
N GLN A 427 -3.60 8.64 0.55
CA GLN A 427 -2.30 8.93 -0.03
C GLN A 427 -1.34 9.43 1.05
N ALA A 428 -0.05 9.16 0.85
CA ALA A 428 1.04 9.77 1.59
C ALA A 428 2.05 10.35 0.60
N PHE A 429 2.91 11.25 1.09
CA PHE A 429 3.93 11.88 0.29
C PHE A 429 5.32 11.37 0.66
N SER A 430 6.21 11.38 -0.32
CA SER A 430 7.64 11.22 -0.12
C SER A 430 8.38 12.45 -0.63
N THR A 431 9.53 12.75 -0.03
CA THR A 431 10.44 13.79 -0.51
C THR A 431 11.86 13.26 -0.58
N GLN A 432 12.36 13.02 -1.80
CA GLN A 432 13.75 12.67 -2.05
C GLN A 432 14.53 13.94 -2.38
N ILE A 433 15.54 14.23 -1.57
CA ILE A 433 16.33 15.45 -1.67
C ILE A 433 17.76 15.08 -2.08
N SER A 434 18.34 15.87 -2.97
CA SER A 434 19.74 15.74 -3.40
C SER A 434 20.35 17.13 -3.55
N GLY A 435 21.13 17.55 -2.56
CA GLY A 435 21.66 18.92 -2.49
C GLY A 435 20.53 19.95 -2.44
N SER A 436 20.41 20.80 -3.46
CA SER A 436 19.37 21.84 -3.61
C SER A 436 18.15 21.41 -4.44
N THR A 437 18.15 20.17 -4.95
CA THR A 437 17.04 19.60 -5.72
C THR A 437 16.16 18.74 -4.82
N CYS A 438 14.85 18.81 -5.05
CA CYS A 438 13.86 17.99 -4.35
C CYS A 438 12.88 17.40 -5.35
N LEU A 439 12.62 16.11 -5.16
CA LEU A 439 11.59 15.35 -5.83
C LEU A 439 10.54 14.96 -4.80
N ILE A 440 9.32 15.41 -5.03
CA ILE A 440 8.13 15.05 -4.25
C ILE A 440 7.37 14.00 -5.05
N ALA A 441 7.09 12.86 -4.44
CA ALA A 441 6.24 11.83 -5.01
C ALA A 441 5.07 11.51 -4.08
N THR A 442 4.02 10.93 -4.65
CA THR A 442 2.84 10.44 -3.93
C THR A 442 2.83 8.92 -3.96
N GLN A 443 2.29 8.31 -2.91
CA GLN A 443 2.00 6.89 -2.92
C GLN A 443 0.55 6.63 -2.54
N GLN A 444 -0.10 5.74 -3.27
CA GLN A 444 -1.50 5.35 -3.05
C GLN A 444 -1.70 3.85 -3.28
N LEU A 445 -2.67 3.25 -2.59
CA LEU A 445 -3.16 1.90 -2.87
C LEU A 445 -4.26 2.00 -3.94
N THR A 446 -3.91 1.78 -5.20
CA THR A 446 -4.80 2.02 -6.37
C THR A 446 -5.56 0.79 -6.81
N GLY A 447 -5.08 -0.40 -6.44
CA GLY A 447 -5.73 -1.68 -6.71
C GLY A 447 -5.45 -2.68 -5.60
N ASN A 448 -6.11 -3.84 -5.65
CA ASN A 448 -5.91 -4.88 -4.66
C ASN A 448 -4.45 -5.38 -4.69
N GLY A 449 -3.70 -5.04 -3.65
CA GLY A 449 -2.29 -5.35 -3.54
C GLY A 449 -1.39 -4.62 -4.53
N LEU A 450 -1.80 -3.45 -5.03
CA LEU A 450 -0.98 -2.60 -5.91
C LEU A 450 -0.86 -1.18 -5.37
N TYR A 451 0.32 -0.85 -4.86
CA TYR A 451 0.68 0.50 -4.46
C TYR A 451 1.41 1.18 -5.62
N VAL A 452 1.03 2.41 -5.95
CA VAL A 452 1.66 3.17 -7.03
C VAL A 452 2.43 4.33 -6.43
N TYR A 453 3.73 4.36 -6.70
CA TYR A 453 4.63 5.44 -6.31
C TYR A 453 4.87 6.33 -7.53
N HIS A 454 4.30 7.55 -7.50
CA HIS A 454 4.12 8.41 -8.67
C HIS A 454 4.77 9.80 -8.44
N PRO A 455 5.54 10.33 -9.40
CA PRO A 455 6.16 11.65 -9.25
C PRO A 455 5.11 12.77 -9.26
N ALA A 456 5.14 13.65 -8.26
CA ALA A 456 4.21 14.76 -8.14
C ALA A 456 4.86 16.08 -8.56
N TYR A 457 5.96 16.44 -7.93
CA TYR A 457 6.69 17.69 -8.21
C TYR A 457 8.19 17.45 -8.21
N SER A 458 8.91 18.12 -9.10
CA SER A 458 10.37 18.21 -9.06
C SER A 458 10.80 19.66 -9.24
N PHE A 459 11.76 20.11 -8.44
CA PHE A 459 12.28 21.47 -8.51
C PHE A 459 13.69 21.57 -7.88
N SER A 460 14.38 22.64 -8.23
CA SER A 460 15.64 23.05 -7.59
C SER A 460 15.46 24.43 -6.96
N LEU A 461 16.17 24.67 -5.86
CA LEU A 461 16.30 26.00 -5.29
C LEU A 461 17.24 26.86 -6.16
N PRO A 462 16.96 28.16 -6.33
CA PRO A 462 17.85 29.06 -7.06
C PRO A 462 19.23 29.11 -6.40
N SER A 463 20.27 28.95 -7.18
CA SER A 463 21.66 28.92 -6.72
C SER A 463 22.36 30.29 -6.77
N CYS A 464 21.78 31.23 -7.51
CA CYS A 464 22.25 32.60 -7.65
C CYS A 464 21.08 33.58 -7.92
N ILE A 465 21.39 34.88 -7.97
CA ILE A 465 20.40 35.96 -8.15
C ILE A 465 19.69 35.84 -9.51
N GLU A 466 20.41 35.42 -10.53
CA GLU A 466 19.91 35.28 -11.90
C GLU A 466 18.82 34.21 -12.00
N GLU A 467 18.78 33.25 -11.07
CA GLU A 467 17.82 32.15 -11.07
C GLU A 467 16.53 32.46 -10.27
N LEU A 468 16.42 33.64 -9.63
CA LEU A 468 15.29 34.00 -8.77
C LEU A 468 13.94 33.97 -9.49
N GLU A 469 13.89 34.26 -10.79
CA GLU A 469 12.64 34.21 -11.55
C GLU A 469 12.04 32.79 -11.55
N SER A 470 12.89 31.77 -11.70
CA SER A 470 12.47 30.36 -11.73
C SER A 470 11.86 29.89 -10.40
N PHE A 471 12.26 30.51 -9.29
CA PHE A 471 11.78 30.16 -7.95
C PHE A 471 10.28 30.41 -7.77
N LYS A 472 9.65 31.25 -8.60
CA LYS A 472 8.19 31.45 -8.60
C LYS A 472 7.45 30.12 -8.74
N LEU A 473 7.88 29.28 -9.68
CA LEU A 473 7.25 27.97 -9.93
C LEU A 473 7.56 26.99 -8.77
N THR A 474 8.79 27.02 -8.25
CA THR A 474 9.18 26.24 -7.06
C THR A 474 8.29 26.57 -5.86
N MET A 475 8.07 27.86 -5.59
CA MET A 475 7.18 28.30 -4.52
C MET A 475 5.74 27.81 -4.72
N GLN A 476 5.23 27.89 -5.95
CA GLN A 476 3.90 27.40 -6.26
C GLN A 476 3.77 25.89 -6.00
N LYS A 477 4.79 25.10 -6.35
CA LYS A 477 4.86 23.65 -6.04
C LYS A 477 4.88 23.40 -4.53
N LEU A 478 5.70 24.13 -3.77
CA LEU A 478 5.77 24.02 -2.31
C LEU A 478 4.45 24.37 -1.61
N ILE A 479 3.76 25.42 -2.06
CA ILE A 479 2.43 25.80 -1.55
C ILE A 479 1.39 24.72 -1.88
N SER A 480 1.43 24.17 -3.10
CA SER A 480 0.51 23.10 -3.52
C SER A 480 0.73 21.85 -2.68
N PHE A 481 1.99 21.45 -2.51
CA PHE A 481 2.38 20.36 -1.64
C PHE A 481 1.87 20.54 -0.20
N GLN A 482 2.11 21.71 0.41
CA GLN A 482 1.63 22.01 1.75
C GLN A 482 0.10 21.87 1.86
N ARG A 483 -0.64 22.42 0.89
CA ARG A 483 -2.11 22.35 0.88
C ARG A 483 -2.61 20.92 0.78
N HIS A 484 -2.00 20.09 -0.07
CA HIS A 484 -2.34 18.66 -0.18
C HIS A 484 -2.07 17.89 1.11
N VAL A 485 -0.95 18.16 1.79
CA VAL A 485 -0.64 17.58 3.11
C VAL A 485 -1.64 18.03 4.17
N ILE A 486 -2.03 19.31 4.19
CA ILE A 486 -3.07 19.83 5.09
C ILE A 486 -4.42 19.16 4.81
N THR A 487 -4.76 18.86 3.54
CA THR A 487 -5.96 18.11 3.20
C THR A 487 -5.96 16.72 3.84
N ILE A 488 -4.83 16.00 3.79
CA ILE A 488 -4.69 14.69 4.47
C ILE A 488 -4.88 14.86 5.98
N ALA A 489 -4.24 15.85 6.59
CA ALA A 489 -4.37 16.14 8.02
C ALA A 489 -5.83 16.42 8.41
N ASN A 490 -6.57 17.18 7.59
CA ASN A 490 -7.99 17.46 7.83
C ASN A 490 -8.87 16.20 7.69
N ILE A 491 -8.54 15.30 6.76
CA ILE A 491 -9.22 13.99 6.64
C ILE A 491 -8.97 13.16 7.89
N LEU A 492 -7.72 13.07 8.35
CA LEU A 492 -7.36 12.36 9.59
C LEU A 492 -8.03 12.96 10.82
N GLU A 493 -8.11 14.29 10.90
CA GLU A 493 -8.80 15.01 11.97
C GLU A 493 -10.28 14.61 12.02
N LYS A 494 -10.95 14.61 10.87
CA LYS A 494 -12.36 14.20 10.71
C LYS A 494 -12.57 12.71 10.99
N ALA A 495 -11.69 11.83 10.54
CA ALA A 495 -11.77 10.39 10.80
C ALA A 495 -11.62 10.10 12.29
N GLY A 496 -10.69 10.80 12.96
CA GLY A 496 -10.57 10.75 14.41
C GLY A 496 -11.83 11.24 15.13
N MET A 497 -12.49 12.29 14.63
CA MET A 497 -13.75 12.80 15.20
C MET A 497 -14.93 11.86 14.95
N LYS A 498 -15.04 11.24 13.77
CA LYS A 498 -16.16 10.34 13.43
C LYS A 498 -16.19 9.10 14.31
N LYS A 499 -15.03 8.49 14.59
CA LYS A 499 -14.95 7.41 15.58
C LYS A 499 -15.51 7.91 16.92
N TYR A 500 -15.08 9.06 17.43
CA TYR A 500 -15.62 9.61 18.70
C TYR A 500 -17.10 10.06 18.66
N SER A 501 -17.61 10.58 17.54
CA SER A 501 -18.97 11.12 17.43
C SER A 501 -20.02 10.04 17.20
N LEU A 502 -19.74 9.01 16.39
CA LEU A 502 -20.58 7.81 16.32
C LEU A 502 -20.63 7.10 17.68
N ASN A 503 -19.54 7.16 18.43
CA ASN A 503 -19.46 6.60 19.79
C ASN A 503 -20.17 7.46 20.86
N GLN A 504 -20.65 8.68 20.53
CA GLN A 504 -21.35 9.56 21.49
C GLN A 504 -22.79 9.92 21.09
N GLN A 505 -23.18 9.79 19.82
CA GLN A 505 -24.46 10.28 19.32
C GLN A 505 -25.23 9.19 18.56
N PHE A 506 -26.15 8.56 19.30
CA PHE A 506 -27.33 7.83 18.84
C PHE A 506 -27.14 6.41 18.28
N GLY A 507 -27.73 5.45 19.01
CA GLY A 507 -28.22 4.17 18.49
C GLY A 507 -29.32 4.38 17.46
N LYS A 508 -28.95 4.87 16.28
CA LYS A 508 -29.78 4.84 15.07
C LYS A 508 -29.08 3.94 14.06
N HIS A 509 -29.77 2.86 13.75
CA HIS A 509 -29.41 1.88 12.73
C HIS A 509 -29.42 2.54 11.35
N ASP A 510 -28.26 2.60 10.71
CA ASP A 510 -28.21 2.65 9.25
C ASP A 510 -28.20 1.20 8.74
N GLU A 511 -29.34 0.74 8.21
CA GLU A 511 -29.49 -0.55 7.54
C GLU A 511 -28.88 -0.52 6.12
N ALA A 512 -27.62 -0.12 5.99
CA ALA A 512 -26.89 -0.20 4.73
C ALA A 512 -25.65 -1.08 4.88
N ASP A 513 -25.49 -2.00 3.92
CA ASP A 513 -24.28 -2.79 3.62
C ASP A 513 -24.01 -4.07 4.43
N LYS A 514 -24.94 -5.04 4.34
CA LYS A 514 -24.60 -6.46 4.60
C LYS A 514 -23.71 -7.09 3.51
N ASP A 515 -23.46 -6.41 2.40
CA ASP A 515 -22.52 -6.84 1.34
C ASP A 515 -21.12 -6.18 1.45
N GLY A 516 -20.90 -5.31 2.45
CA GLY A 516 -19.71 -4.43 2.53
C GLY A 516 -18.44 -5.03 3.14
N GLU A 517 -18.48 -6.23 3.71
CA GLU A 517 -17.31 -6.79 4.43
C GLU A 517 -16.22 -7.35 3.49
N ALA A 518 -16.60 -7.75 2.26
CA ALA A 518 -15.69 -8.31 1.27
C ALA A 518 -14.91 -7.25 0.46
N THR A 519 -15.27 -5.96 0.56
CA THR A 519 -14.74 -4.88 -0.30
C THR A 519 -13.98 -3.78 0.46
N SER A 520 -13.70 -3.95 1.76
CA SER A 520 -12.87 -2.98 2.49
C SER A 520 -11.48 -2.85 1.85
N ILE A 521 -11.08 -1.61 1.52
CA ILE A 521 -9.74 -1.27 1.00
C ILE A 521 -8.61 -1.75 1.94
N LEU A 522 -8.90 -2.04 3.21
CA LEU A 522 -7.94 -2.64 4.13
C LEU A 522 -7.49 -4.04 3.72
N ASN A 523 -8.38 -4.81 3.07
CA ASN A 523 -8.08 -6.15 2.55
C ASN A 523 -7.17 -6.09 1.30
N TRP A 524 -7.09 -4.92 0.67
CA TRP A 524 -6.20 -4.69 -0.46
C TRP A 524 -4.75 -4.47 -0.05
N ARG A 525 -4.48 -4.27 1.25
CA ARG A 525 -3.12 -4.05 1.73
C ARG A 525 -2.27 -5.31 1.58
N ARG A 526 -0.96 -5.10 1.47
CA ARG A 526 0.06 -6.16 1.46
C ARG A 526 1.14 -5.78 2.45
N ASP A 527 1.83 -6.75 3.04
CA ASP A 527 2.90 -6.41 4.00
C ASP A 527 4.08 -5.75 3.27
N THR A 528 4.79 -4.87 3.98
CA THR A 528 6.01 -4.23 3.48
C THR A 528 7.20 -5.19 3.61
N PHE A 529 8.04 -5.27 2.59
CA PHE A 529 9.29 -6.04 2.69
C PHE A 529 10.38 -5.24 3.39
N TYR A 530 10.79 -5.70 4.57
CA TYR A 530 11.89 -5.12 5.33
C TYR A 530 13.20 -5.84 5.07
N THR A 531 14.29 -5.06 4.94
CA THR A 531 15.64 -5.62 4.93
C THR A 531 15.91 -6.34 6.26
N PRO A 532 16.39 -7.61 6.24
CA PRO A 532 16.56 -8.39 7.45
C PRO A 532 17.57 -7.73 8.42
N PRO A 533 17.40 -7.94 9.74
CA PRO A 533 18.45 -7.66 10.71
C PRO A 533 19.75 -8.40 10.36
N ARG A 534 20.87 -7.92 10.92
CA ARG A 534 22.17 -8.57 10.72
C ARG A 534 22.08 -10.06 11.12
N ASN A 535 22.62 -10.94 10.27
CA ASN A 535 22.63 -12.40 10.46
C ASN A 535 21.25 -13.07 10.43
N LYS A 536 20.22 -12.42 9.86
CA LYS A 536 18.91 -13.04 9.60
C LYS A 536 18.68 -13.16 8.10
N GLU A 537 17.93 -14.18 7.71
CA GLU A 537 17.50 -14.35 6.32
C GLU A 537 16.35 -13.39 5.97
N ALA A 538 16.26 -13.02 4.69
CA ALA A 538 15.14 -12.23 4.19
C ALA A 538 13.83 -13.04 4.28
N ARG A 539 12.75 -12.41 4.77
CA ARG A 539 11.42 -13.01 4.87
C ARG A 539 10.51 -12.41 3.80
N VAL A 540 9.92 -13.26 2.97
CA VAL A 540 8.89 -12.85 2.01
C VAL A 540 7.60 -12.55 2.77
N PRO A 541 6.89 -11.45 2.46
CA PRO A 541 5.55 -11.20 2.96
C PRO A 541 4.64 -12.42 2.80
N LEU A 542 3.95 -12.81 3.88
CA LEU A 542 3.12 -14.02 3.90
C LEU A 542 1.99 -13.97 2.86
N VAL A 543 1.43 -12.78 2.65
CA VAL A 543 0.29 -12.56 1.76
C VAL A 543 0.70 -11.73 0.55
N LEU A 544 1.82 -12.07 -0.09
CA LEU A 544 2.39 -11.27 -1.19
C LEU A 544 1.41 -11.07 -2.37
N PHE A 545 0.68 -12.12 -2.77
CA PHE A 545 -0.27 -12.10 -3.90
C PHE A 545 -1.74 -11.96 -3.48
N GLY A 546 -2.00 -11.66 -2.21
CA GLY A 546 -3.37 -11.59 -1.72
C GLY A 546 -4.05 -12.94 -1.55
N LEU A 547 -5.34 -12.86 -1.23
CA LEU A 547 -6.28 -13.96 -1.36
C LEU A 547 -6.80 -14.04 -2.81
N PRO A 548 -7.08 -15.25 -3.33
CA PRO A 548 -7.91 -15.38 -4.53
C PRO A 548 -9.22 -14.64 -4.27
N SER A 549 -9.53 -13.63 -5.10
CA SER A 549 -10.75 -12.85 -4.88
C SER A 549 -11.97 -13.78 -5.05
N SER A 550 -12.96 -13.64 -4.16
CA SER A 550 -14.24 -14.36 -4.30
C SER A 550 -14.88 -14.11 -5.66
N GLY A 551 -14.60 -12.96 -6.29
CA GLY A 551 -15.00 -12.63 -7.66
C GLY A 551 -14.27 -13.44 -8.74
N LEU A 552 -12.98 -13.75 -8.59
CA LEU A 552 -12.27 -14.68 -9.47
C LEU A 552 -12.86 -16.08 -9.34
N VAL A 553 -13.04 -16.55 -8.10
CA VAL A 553 -13.70 -17.83 -7.80
C VAL A 553 -15.11 -17.83 -8.42
N SER A 554 -15.89 -16.76 -8.26
CA SER A 554 -17.23 -16.63 -8.81
C SER A 554 -17.28 -16.49 -10.33
N ARG A 555 -16.27 -15.86 -10.98
CA ARG A 555 -16.17 -15.79 -12.44
C ARG A 555 -15.75 -17.12 -13.03
N LEU A 556 -14.81 -17.82 -12.40
CA LEU A 556 -14.45 -19.19 -12.77
C LEU A 556 -15.66 -20.12 -12.61
N LEU A 557 -16.41 -19.99 -11.50
CA LEU A 557 -17.68 -20.69 -11.28
C LEU A 557 -18.72 -20.28 -12.33
N LYS A 558 -18.90 -18.99 -12.61
CA LYS A 558 -19.82 -18.53 -13.66
C LYS A 558 -19.44 -19.09 -15.00
N ILE A 559 -18.19 -19.03 -15.45
CA ILE A 559 -17.74 -19.62 -16.72
C ILE A 559 -18.08 -21.12 -16.79
N LYS A 560 -17.94 -21.86 -15.68
CA LYS A 560 -18.35 -23.27 -15.59
C LYS A 560 -19.86 -23.49 -15.61
N TYR A 561 -20.66 -22.56 -15.10
CA TYR A 561 -22.12 -22.68 -15.00
C TYR A 561 -22.89 -21.87 -16.05
N SER A 562 -22.24 -20.98 -16.80
CA SER A 562 -22.80 -20.15 -17.87
C SER A 562 -22.63 -20.77 -19.25
N GLU A 563 -21.91 -21.90 -19.35
CA GLU A 563 -22.14 -22.88 -20.41
C GLU A 563 -23.34 -23.80 -20.09
N GLY A 564 -24.13 -23.46 -19.07
CA GLY A 564 -25.50 -23.95 -18.95
C GLY A 564 -26.38 -23.25 -19.99
N GLU A 565 -26.55 -23.89 -21.14
CA GLU A 565 -27.49 -23.49 -22.19
C GLU A 565 -28.85 -23.08 -21.59
N GLU A 566 -29.30 -21.87 -21.94
CA GLU A 566 -30.60 -21.32 -21.53
C GLU A 566 -31.72 -22.31 -21.86
N GLY A 567 -32.46 -22.76 -20.84
CA GLY A 567 -33.72 -23.50 -21.00
C GLY A 567 -33.75 -24.92 -20.41
N VAL A 568 -32.64 -25.46 -19.90
CA VAL A 568 -32.65 -26.80 -19.26
C VAL A 568 -32.81 -26.68 -17.74
N VAL A 569 -33.97 -27.09 -17.22
CA VAL A 569 -34.20 -27.22 -15.76
C VAL A 569 -33.59 -28.54 -15.30
N TYR A 570 -32.59 -28.45 -14.42
CA TYR A 570 -31.93 -29.60 -13.81
C TYR A 570 -32.52 -29.89 -12.43
N ASP A 571 -32.72 -31.16 -12.12
CA ASP A 571 -33.16 -31.62 -10.81
C ASP A 571 -32.04 -31.51 -9.74
N GLN A 572 -32.37 -31.90 -8.51
CA GLN A 572 -31.46 -31.86 -7.36
C GLN A 572 -30.24 -32.80 -7.49
N PHE A 573 -30.30 -33.80 -8.38
CA PHE A 573 -29.20 -34.72 -8.68
C PHE A 573 -28.43 -34.33 -9.94
N GLY A 574 -28.81 -33.20 -10.55
CA GLY A 574 -28.15 -32.62 -11.70
C GLY A 574 -28.62 -33.15 -13.04
N TRP A 575 -29.72 -33.91 -13.13
CA TRP A 575 -30.28 -34.37 -14.40
C TRP A 575 -31.30 -33.38 -14.97
N GLY A 576 -31.19 -33.06 -16.26
CA GLY A 576 -32.11 -32.16 -16.97
C GLY A 576 -32.30 -32.61 -18.40
N LYS A 577 -33.47 -32.35 -18.99
CA LYS A 577 -33.81 -32.82 -20.34
C LYS A 577 -33.30 -31.83 -21.41
N LYS A 578 -32.42 -32.30 -22.29
CA LYS A 578 -31.78 -31.54 -23.38
C LYS A 578 -31.88 -32.33 -24.69
N ASN A 579 -32.51 -31.73 -25.71
CA ASN A 579 -32.70 -32.35 -27.03
C ASN A 579 -33.25 -33.78 -26.95
N ASP A 580 -34.33 -33.95 -26.17
CA ASP A 580 -34.99 -35.23 -25.85
C ASP A 580 -34.20 -36.28 -25.08
N LYS A 581 -32.94 -35.99 -24.70
CA LYS A 581 -32.13 -36.86 -23.83
C LYS A 581 -31.98 -36.26 -22.43
N TRP A 582 -31.81 -37.12 -21.44
CA TRP A 582 -31.46 -36.70 -20.09
C TRP A 582 -29.97 -36.48 -19.98
N HIS A 583 -29.58 -35.29 -19.55
CA HIS A 583 -28.20 -34.85 -19.41
C HIS A 583 -27.88 -34.59 -17.94
N ASN A 584 -26.80 -35.16 -17.41
CA ASN A 584 -26.34 -34.85 -16.06
C ASN A 584 -25.31 -33.71 -16.09
N LYS A 585 -25.60 -32.58 -15.46
CA LYS A 585 -24.71 -31.40 -15.42
C LYS A 585 -23.41 -31.60 -14.65
N VAL A 586 -23.31 -32.66 -13.84
CA VAL A 586 -22.14 -32.96 -13.00
C VAL A 586 -21.23 -33.99 -13.67
N THR A 587 -21.80 -35.04 -14.26
CA THR A 587 -21.04 -36.13 -14.92
C THR A 587 -20.91 -35.96 -16.43
N ASN A 588 -21.70 -35.07 -17.03
CA ASN A 588 -21.82 -34.87 -18.49
C ASN A 588 -22.35 -36.11 -19.24
N GLU A 589 -22.96 -37.05 -18.52
CA GLU A 589 -23.57 -38.26 -19.10
C GLU A 589 -24.89 -37.91 -19.79
N THR A 590 -25.20 -38.63 -20.87
CA THR A 590 -26.47 -38.53 -21.58
C THR A 590 -27.17 -39.88 -21.63
N HIS A 591 -28.45 -39.90 -21.29
CA HIS A 591 -29.31 -41.07 -21.32
C HIS A 591 -30.54 -40.80 -22.17
N ASP A 592 -31.01 -41.80 -22.89
CA ASP A 592 -32.26 -41.71 -23.66
C ASP A 592 -33.48 -41.69 -22.72
N GLU A 593 -33.36 -42.31 -21.54
CA GLU A 593 -34.40 -42.40 -20.52
C GLU A 593 -33.95 -41.75 -19.21
N TYR A 594 -34.91 -41.41 -18.34
CA TYR A 594 -34.59 -40.80 -17.05
C TYR A 594 -33.90 -41.87 -16.18
N PRO A 595 -32.71 -41.62 -15.64
CA PRO A 595 -31.91 -42.64 -14.96
C PRO A 595 -32.51 -43.17 -13.65
N TYR A 596 -33.64 -42.61 -13.21
CA TYR A 596 -34.41 -43.11 -12.07
C TYR A 596 -35.78 -43.66 -12.46
N SER A 597 -36.01 -43.96 -13.75
CA SER A 597 -37.21 -44.71 -14.12
C SER A 597 -37.07 -46.14 -13.58
N GLU A 598 -38.00 -46.52 -12.70
CA GLU A 598 -38.14 -47.90 -12.25
C GLU A 598 -38.62 -48.73 -13.45
N GLU A 599 -37.90 -49.81 -13.78
CA GLU A 599 -38.33 -50.83 -14.76
C GLU A 599 -39.61 -51.55 -14.32
#